data_AF-A0A7M1QX66-F1
#
_entry.id   AF-A0A7M1QX66-F1
#
_cell.length_a   1.000
_cell.length_b   1.000
_cell.length_c   1.000
_cell.angle_alpha   90.00
_cell.angle_beta   90.00
_cell.angle_gamma   90.00
#
_symmetry.space_group_name_H-M   'P 1'
#
loop_
_entity.id
_entity.type
_entity.pdbx_description
1 polymer ?
#
loop_
_entity_poly.entity_id
_entity_poly.type
_entity_poly.pdbx_seq_one_letter_code
_entity_poly.pdbx_strand_id
1 'polypeptide(L)' 'MAFWFNTSTGEVAESDSPMFDASVRMGPYKTRAEADHAFALSAARNIAADADERAREDSYDAAEREWKENW' A
#
# COMPACT_ATOMS: atom_id res chain seq x y z
N MET A 1 23.79 6.18 -4.60
CA MET A 1 23.35 5.01 -3.82
C MET A 1 21.92 5.21 -3.32
N ALA A 2 21.02 4.31 -3.70
CA ALA A 2 19.67 4.21 -3.16
C ALA A 2 19.39 2.78 -2.68
N PHE A 3 18.42 2.65 -1.79
CA PHE A 3 17.92 1.35 -1.35
C PHE A 3 16.60 1.04 -2.04
N TRP A 4 16.49 -0.18 -2.54
CA TRP A 4 15.30 -0.71 -3.20
C TRP A 4 14.81 -1.91 -2.42
N PHE A 5 13.51 -1.99 -2.21
CA PHE A 5 12.88 -3.11 -1.52
C PHE A 5 12.06 -3.93 -2.52
N ASN A 6 12.22 -5.24 -2.49
CA ASN A 6 11.42 -6.18 -3.27
C ASN A 6 10.21 -6.63 -2.43
N THR A 7 9.01 -6.23 -2.82
CA THR A 7 7.77 -6.57 -2.11
C THR A 7 7.34 -8.02 -2.25
N SER A 8 7.90 -8.74 -3.22
CA SER A 8 7.59 -10.15 -3.47
C SER A 8 8.46 -11.09 -2.62
N THR A 9 9.76 -10.77 -2.48
CA THR A 9 10.71 -11.63 -1.73
C THR A 9 11.09 -11.08 -0.36
N GLY A 10 10.85 -9.80 -0.09
CA GLY A 10 11.29 -9.13 1.15
C GLY A 10 12.76 -8.72 1.15
N GLU A 11 13.46 -8.79 0.01
CA GLU A 11 14.87 -8.43 -0.07
C GLU A 11 15.08 -6.91 -0.23
N VAL A 12 16.08 -6.39 0.49
CA VAL A 12 16.60 -5.03 0.29
C VAL A 12 17.89 -5.09 -0.50
N ALA A 13 17.94 -4.37 -1.62
CA ALA A 13 19.15 -4.19 -2.42
C ALA A 13 19.62 -2.73 -2.38
N GLU A 14 20.93 -2.53 -2.31
CA GLU A 14 21.56 -1.23 -2.46
C GLU A 14 22.07 -1.10 -3.90
N SER A 15 21.52 -0.16 -4.67
CA SER A 15 21.94 0.07 -6.05
C SER A 15 21.64 1.51 -6.48
N ASP A 16 22.41 2.02 -7.44
CA ASP A 16 22.21 3.36 -7.99
C ASP A 16 21.05 3.39 -9.01
N SER A 17 20.81 2.26 -9.69
CA SER A 17 19.71 2.06 -10.64
C SER A 17 18.68 1.09 -10.08
N PRO A 18 17.41 1.15 -10.49
CA PRO A 18 16.38 0.23 -10.00
C PRO A 18 16.72 -1.22 -10.34
N MET A 19 17.02 -2.02 -9.32
CA MET A 19 17.48 -3.41 -9.50
C MET A 19 16.32 -4.40 -9.69
N PHE A 20 15.15 -4.08 -9.13
CA PHE A 20 13.96 -4.90 -9.18
C PHE A 20 12.97 -4.42 -10.24
N ASP A 21 12.08 -5.33 -10.63
CA ASP A 21 11.03 -5.06 -11.60
C ASP A 21 10.06 -3.98 -11.08
N ALA A 22 9.51 -3.17 -11.98
CA ALA A 22 8.69 -2.01 -11.58
C ALA A 22 7.44 -2.42 -10.78
N SER A 23 6.92 -3.62 -11.04
CA SER A 23 5.73 -4.17 -10.39
C SER A 23 5.96 -4.62 -8.95
N VAL A 24 7.21 -4.88 -8.55
CA VAL A 24 7.56 -5.47 -7.25
C VAL A 24 8.56 -4.65 -6.46
N ARG A 25 8.97 -3.48 -6.99
CA ARG A 25 9.93 -2.60 -6.32
C ARG A 25 9.24 -1.48 -5.56
N MET A 26 9.74 -1.19 -4.37
CA MET A 26 9.46 0.06 -3.66
C MET A 26 10.77 0.83 -3.41
N GLY A 27 10.72 2.15 -3.59
CA GLY A 27 11.87 3.04 -3.47
C GLY A 27 11.93 4.08 -4.60
N PRO A 28 12.98 4.93 -4.64
CA PRO A 28 14.25 4.80 -3.91
C PRO A 28 14.19 5.29 -2.46
N TYR A 29 14.74 4.50 -1.52
CA TYR A 29 14.92 4.88 -0.12
C TYR A 29 16.34 5.38 0.16
N LYS A 30 16.48 6.29 1.12
CA LYS A 30 17.79 6.82 1.54
C LYS A 30 18.55 5.87 2.46
N THR A 31 17.85 5.03 3.21
CA THR A 31 18.44 4.12 4.19
C THR A 31 17.88 2.71 4.05
N ARG A 32 18.70 1.71 4.41
CA ARG A 32 18.25 0.31 4.49
C ARG A 32 17.13 0.12 5.50
N ALA A 33 17.17 0.85 6.61
CA ALA A 33 16.12 0.80 7.63
C ALA A 33 14.78 1.30 7.10
N GLU A 34 14.75 2.39 6.31
CA GLU A 34 13.53 2.82 5.63
C GLU A 34 13.01 1.78 4.63
N ALA A 35 13.92 1.15 3.86
CA ALA A 35 13.54 0.11 2.92
C ALA A 35 12.97 -1.14 3.62
N ASP A 36 13.51 -1.51 4.79
CA ASP A 36 13.02 -2.62 5.61
C ASP A 36 11.65 -2.30 6.22
N HIS A 37 11.50 -1.10 6.78
CA HIS A 37 10.23 -0.61 7.31
C HIS A 37 9.18 -0.32 6.23
N ALA A 38 9.59 -0.14 4.98
CA ALA A 38 8.67 0.17 3.88
C ALA A 38 7.59 -0.90 3.71
N PHE A 39 7.94 -2.18 3.89
CA PHE A 39 6.95 -3.26 3.82
C PHE A 39 5.87 -3.11 4.89
N ALA A 40 6.29 -2.90 6.14
CA ALA A 40 5.37 -2.70 7.26
C ALA A 40 4.52 -1.44 7.06
N LEU A 41 5.12 -0.37 6.54
CA LEU A 41 4.42 0.89 6.28
C LEU A 41 3.38 0.74 5.17
N SER A 42 3.73 0.06 4.08
CA SER A 42 2.83 -0.20 2.95
C SER A 42 1.70 -1.16 3.32
N ALA A 43 2.00 -2.20 4.11
CA ALA A 43 0.97 -3.09 4.66
C ALA A 43 -0.02 -2.30 5.54
N ALA A 44 0.48 -1.45 6.44
CA ALA A 44 -0.37 -0.60 7.28
C ALA A 44 -1.23 0.37 6.45
N ARG A 45 -0.67 0.94 5.37
CA ARG A 45 -1.42 1.83 4.47
C ARG A 45 -2.49 1.08 3.68
N ASN A 46 -2.22 -0.13 3.22
CA ASN A 46 -3.23 -0.96 2.55
C ASN A 46 -4.37 -1.32 3.49
N ILE A 47 -4.07 -1.71 4.74
CA ILE A 47 -5.11 -2.01 5.74
C ILE A 47 -5.98 -0.78 6.01
N ALA A 48 -5.37 0.41 6.12
CA ALA A 48 -6.11 1.65 6.30
C ALA A 48 -6.99 2.00 5.09
N ALA A 49 -6.48 1.77 3.86
CA ALA A 49 -7.24 1.97 2.63
C ALA A 49 -8.42 0.99 2.51
N ASP A 50 -8.21 -0.30 2.81
CA ASP A 50 -9.28 -1.30 2.81
C ASP A 50 -10.39 -0.98 3.84
N ALA A 51 -10.00 -0.44 5.01
CA ALA A 51 -10.97 -0.03 6.02
C ALA A 51 -11.80 1.19 5.58
N ASP A 52 -11.16 2.16 4.92
CA ASP A 52 -11.82 3.35 4.37
C ASP A 52 -12.74 2.98 3.17
N GLU A 53 -12.33 2.04 2.33
CA GLU A 53 -13.16 1.48 1.26
C GLU A 53 -14.42 0.80 1.81
N ARG A 54 -14.28 -0.08 2.81
CA ARG A 54 -15.43 -0.72 3.47
C ARG A 54 -16.37 0.30 4.10
N ALA A 55 -15.83 1.32 4.77
CA ALA A 55 -16.66 2.35 5.39
C ALA A 55 -17.46 3.15 4.34
N ARG A 56 -16.87 3.40 3.16
CA ARG A 56 -17.60 3.99 2.04
C ARG A 56 -18.65 3.05 1.48
N GLU A 57 -18.35 1.77 1.29
CA GLU A 57 -19.29 0.76 0.81
C GLU A 57 -20.51 0.64 1.74
N ASP A 58 -20.30 0.50 3.06
CA ASP A 58 -21.37 0.50 4.07
C ASP A 58 -22.23 1.79 4.01
N SER A 59 -21.58 2.93 3.76
CA SER A 59 -22.28 4.22 3.64
C SER A 59 -23.13 4.29 2.37
N TYR A 60 -22.65 3.75 1.26
CA TYR A 60 -23.41 3.65 0.00
C TYR A 60 -24.58 2.67 0.12
N ASP A 61 -24.38 1.52 0.75
CA ASP A 61 -25.45 0.54 1.02
C ASP A 61 -26.54 1.11 1.94
N ALA A 62 -26.15 1.86 2.98
CA ALA A 62 -27.09 2.53 3.88
C ALA A 62 -27.90 3.60 3.13
N ALA A 63 -27.24 4.42 2.30
CA ALA A 63 -27.90 5.43 1.49
C ALA A 63 -28.86 4.81 0.46
N GLU A 64 -28.50 3.66 -0.13
CA GLU A 64 -29.36 2.95 -1.08
C GLU A 64 -30.62 2.40 -0.40
N ARG A 65 -30.52 1.84 0.81
CA ARG A 65 -31.70 1.40 1.58
C ARG A 65 -32.64 2.54 1.90
N GLU A 66 -32.11 3.67 2.36
CA GLU A 66 -32.93 4.82 2.74
C GLU A 66 -33.70 5.39 1.53
N TRP A 67 -33.07 5.44 0.35
CA TRP A 67 -33.74 5.82 -0.89
C TRP A 67 -34.85 4.84 -1.31
N LYS A 68 -34.65 3.53 -1.13
CA LYS A 68 -35.65 2.50 -1.46
C LYS A 68 -36.83 2.43 -0.49
N GLU A 69 -36.65 2.86 0.77
CA GLU A 69 -37.73 2.85 1.77
C GLU A 69 -38.61 4.12 1.71
N ASN A 70 -38.07 5.24 1.23
CA ASN A 70 -38.78 6.52 1.14
C ASN A 70 -39.54 6.75 -0.19
N TRP A 71 -39.53 5.78 -1.11
CA TRP A 71 -40.23 5.84 -2.40
C TRP A 71 -40.86 4.49 -2.76
#